data_AF-A0A8G1EGI3-F1
#
_entry.id   AF-A0A8G1EGI3-F1
#
_cell.length_a   1.000
_cell.length_b   1.000
_cell.length_c   1.000
_cell.angle_alpha   90.00
_cell.angle_beta   90.00
_cell.angle_gamma   90.00
#
_symmetry.space_group_name_H-M   'P 1'
#
loop_
_entity.id
_entity.type
_entity.pdbx_description
1 polymer ?
#
loop_
_entity_poly.entity_id
_entity_poly.type
_entity_poly.pdbx_seq_one_letter_code
_entity_poly.pdbx_strand_id
1 'polypeptide(L)'
;MSLRRNSTAQIAEPDLTPGDTVDLAALRAMKETDDIEVWVYFDEDLARSSSIEADLEAFEFVAEPARPFLELRRFLQYMESREPGFTATIKNLKTEVVAVGERKAFCACVLCPRPYVKVLLR
;
A
#
# COMPACT_ATOMS: atom_id res chain seq x y z
N MET A 1 -20.77 13.11 34.96
CA MET A 1 -20.65 14.03 33.80
C MET A 1 -19.88 13.33 32.71
N SER A 2 -20.51 13.22 31.54
CA SER A 2 -20.10 12.37 30.42
C SER A 2 -18.97 13.03 29.61
N LEU A 3 -17.80 12.40 29.53
CA LEU A 3 -16.77 12.74 28.55
C LEU A 3 -17.14 12.06 27.23
N ARG A 4 -17.79 12.80 26.33
CA ARG A 4 -17.94 12.39 24.93
C ARG A 4 -16.55 12.30 24.30
N ARG A 5 -16.01 11.08 24.20
CA ARG A 5 -15.00 10.76 23.18
C ARG A 5 -15.72 10.72 21.84
N ASN A 6 -15.72 11.83 21.11
CA ASN A 6 -16.09 11.81 19.70
C ASN A 6 -15.04 10.97 18.96
N SER A 7 -15.40 9.71 18.70
CA SER A 7 -14.64 8.76 17.90
C SER A 7 -14.98 8.99 16.43
N THR A 8 -14.10 9.68 15.73
CA THR A 8 -13.86 9.54 14.29
C THR A 8 -12.51 10.20 14.06
N ALA A 9 -11.43 9.42 14.15
CA ALA A 9 -10.20 9.83 13.49
C ALA A 9 -10.56 9.88 11.99
N GLN A 10 -10.71 11.09 11.45
CA GLN A 10 -10.71 11.27 10.00
C GLN A 10 -9.29 10.90 9.58
N ILE A 11 -9.14 9.71 9.03
CA ILE A 11 -7.87 9.31 8.44
C ILE A 11 -7.80 10.11 7.15
N ALA A 12 -6.81 10.99 7.03
CA ALA A 12 -6.64 11.78 5.83
C ALA A 12 -6.23 10.84 4.69
N GLU A 13 -6.89 10.97 3.53
CA GLU A 13 -6.38 10.37 2.30
C GLU A 13 -4.96 10.91 2.04
N PRO A 14 -4.04 10.07 1.58
CA PRO A 14 -2.69 10.53 1.28
C PRO A 14 -2.74 11.59 0.17
N ASP A 15 -1.91 12.62 0.29
CA ASP A 15 -1.79 13.72 -0.69
C ASP A 15 -1.05 13.25 -1.96
N LEU A 16 -1.68 12.29 -2.64
CA LEU A 16 -1.19 11.61 -3.85
C LEU A 16 -2.35 11.51 -4.83
N THR A 17 -2.07 11.74 -6.11
CA THR A 17 -3.09 11.66 -7.18
C THR A 17 -2.76 10.52 -8.14
N PRO A 18 -3.75 9.75 -8.62
CA PRO A 18 -3.54 8.83 -9.73
C PRO A 18 -2.87 9.49 -10.93
N GLY A 19 -1.81 8.87 -11.44
CA GLY A 19 -0.93 9.40 -12.48
C GLY A 19 0.38 10.03 -11.97
N ASP A 20 0.47 10.34 -10.67
CA ASP A 20 1.70 10.90 -10.10
C ASP A 20 2.85 9.91 -10.19
N THR A 21 4.05 10.43 -10.50
CA THR A 21 5.29 9.67 -10.37
C THR A 21 5.91 9.96 -9.01
N VAL A 22 6.12 8.92 -8.22
CA VAL A 22 6.65 9.02 -6.86
C VAL A 22 7.77 8.01 -6.65
N ASP A 23 8.81 8.43 -5.92
CA ASP A 23 9.90 7.55 -5.54
C ASP A 23 9.42 6.57 -4.48
N LEU A 24 9.78 5.29 -4.63
CA LEU A 24 9.37 4.24 -3.68
C LEU A 24 9.93 4.50 -2.26
N ALA A 25 11.05 5.22 -2.16
CA ALA A 25 11.59 5.70 -0.89
C ALA A 25 10.68 6.72 -0.18
N ALA A 26 10.01 7.60 -0.93
CA ALA A 26 9.06 8.57 -0.37
C ALA A 26 7.81 7.86 0.15
N LEU A 27 7.28 6.88 -0.60
CA LEU A 27 6.16 6.04 -0.15
C LEU A 27 6.51 5.24 1.10
N ARG A 28 7.75 4.75 1.20
CA ARG A 28 8.23 4.09 2.42
C ARG A 28 8.22 5.06 3.61
N ALA A 29 8.74 6.26 3.44
CA ALA A 29 8.77 7.27 4.50
C ALA A 29 7.34 7.63 4.95
N MET A 30 6.42 7.84 4.01
CA MET A 30 5.00 8.06 4.29
C MET A 30 4.38 6.90 5.06
N LYS A 31 4.63 5.66 4.66
CA LYS A 31 4.13 4.49 5.39
C LYS A 31 4.68 4.40 6.83
N GLU A 32 5.90 4.87 7.06
CA GLU A 32 6.52 4.85 8.39
C GLU A 32 5.95 5.96 9.30
N THR A 33 5.46 7.07 8.73
CA THR A 33 4.88 8.21 9.46
C THR A 33 3.37 8.16 9.58
N ASP A 34 2.69 7.64 8.55
CA ASP A 34 1.25 7.63 8.39
C ASP A 34 0.73 6.19 8.40
N ASP A 35 -0.46 5.97 8.95
CA ASP A 35 -1.10 4.63 8.99
C ASP A 35 -1.71 4.26 7.62
N ILE A 36 -0.87 4.29 6.58
CA ILE A 36 -1.23 3.99 5.19
C ILE A 36 -0.69 2.62 4.75
N GLU A 37 -1.44 1.99 3.86
CA GLU A 37 -0.99 0.80 3.15
C GLU A 37 -0.47 1.18 1.77
N VAL A 38 0.69 0.64 1.40
CA VAL A 38 1.26 0.84 0.07
C VAL A 38 1.35 -0.52 -0.60
N TRP A 39 0.66 -0.67 -1.72
CA TRP A 39 0.60 -1.90 -2.49
C TRP A 39 1.33 -1.70 -3.81
N VAL A 40 2.42 -2.44 -3.98
CA VAL A 40 3.33 -2.36 -5.12
C VAL A 40 2.93 -3.44 -6.13
N TYR A 41 2.50 -3.03 -7.31
CA TYR A 41 2.10 -3.90 -8.41
C TYR A 41 3.24 -4.06 -9.41
N PHE A 42 3.35 -5.27 -9.93
CA PHE A 42 4.27 -5.66 -11.01
C PHE A 42 3.53 -5.99 -12.31
N ASP A 43 2.19 -6.06 -12.25
CA ASP A 43 1.28 -6.28 -13.38
C ASP A 43 0.41 -5.04 -13.58
N GLU A 44 0.53 -4.41 -14.76
CA GLU A 44 -0.15 -3.16 -15.07
C GLU A 44 -1.66 -3.33 -15.25
N ASP A 45 -2.09 -4.40 -15.91
CA ASP A 45 -3.49 -4.64 -16.20
C ASP A 45 -4.26 -4.84 -14.88
N LEU A 46 -3.71 -5.64 -13.96
CA LEU A 46 -4.28 -5.80 -12.63
C LEU A 46 -4.25 -4.47 -11.85
N ALA A 47 -3.11 -3.76 -11.85
CA ALA A 47 -3.00 -2.49 -11.13
C ALA A 47 -4.09 -1.48 -11.51
N ARG A 48 -4.48 -1.42 -12.80
CA ARG A 48 -5.44 -0.44 -13.31
C ARG A 48 -6.90 -0.91 -13.28
N SER A 49 -7.16 -2.21 -13.38
CA SER A 49 -8.53 -2.74 -13.57
C SER A 49 -9.23 -3.21 -12.29
N SER A 50 -8.48 -3.42 -11.19
CA SER A 50 -9.01 -3.99 -9.94
C SER A 50 -9.00 -3.02 -8.75
N SER A 51 -9.57 -3.43 -7.62
CA SER A 51 -9.30 -2.85 -6.31
C SER A 51 -8.39 -3.77 -5.48
N ILE A 52 -7.70 -3.22 -4.48
CA ILE A 52 -6.86 -4.03 -3.61
C ILE A 52 -7.66 -5.10 -2.85
N GLU A 53 -8.90 -4.82 -2.46
CA GLU A 53 -9.74 -5.81 -1.79
C GLU A 53 -10.05 -7.01 -2.68
N ALA A 54 -10.43 -6.75 -3.93
CA ALA A 54 -10.68 -7.81 -4.91
C ALA A 54 -9.43 -8.66 -5.15
N ASP A 55 -8.26 -8.02 -5.20
CA ASP A 55 -6.99 -8.72 -5.42
C ASP A 55 -6.57 -9.54 -4.19
N LEU A 56 -6.77 -9.03 -2.98
CA LEU A 56 -6.50 -9.78 -1.75
C LEU A 56 -7.37 -11.03 -1.64
N GLU A 57 -8.63 -10.95 -2.07
CA GLU A 57 -9.54 -12.10 -2.14
C GLU A 57 -9.10 -13.08 -3.25
N ALA A 58 -8.88 -12.59 -4.47
CA ALA A 58 -8.53 -13.42 -5.63
C ALA A 58 -7.21 -14.19 -5.44
N PHE A 59 -6.26 -13.62 -4.69
CA PHE A 59 -4.93 -14.19 -4.46
C PHE A 59 -4.74 -14.76 -3.04
N GLU A 60 -5.81 -14.97 -2.27
CA GLU A 60 -5.70 -15.40 -0.86
C GLU A 60 -4.92 -16.71 -0.70
N PHE A 61 -5.10 -17.67 -1.62
CA PHE A 61 -4.42 -18.96 -1.62
C PHE A 61 -3.08 -18.99 -2.39
N VAL A 62 -2.70 -17.87 -3.00
CA VAL A 62 -1.42 -17.73 -3.71
C VAL A 62 -0.39 -17.24 -2.70
N ALA A 63 0.76 -17.92 -2.63
CA ALA A 63 1.87 -17.49 -1.78
C ALA A 63 2.31 -16.06 -2.15
N GLU A 64 2.55 -15.19 -1.16
CA GLU A 64 2.86 -13.76 -1.39
C GLU A 64 3.90 -13.52 -2.51
N PRO A 65 5.06 -14.21 -2.54
CA PRO A 65 6.07 -13.98 -3.57
C PRO A 65 5.65 -14.33 -5.00
N ALA A 66 4.57 -15.08 -5.18
CA ALA A 66 4.01 -15.47 -6.47
C ALA A 66 2.85 -14.57 -6.90
N ARG A 67 2.44 -13.61 -6.06
CA ARG A 67 1.38 -12.65 -6.40
C ARG A 67 1.94 -11.56 -7.34
N PRO A 68 1.11 -11.03 -8.25
CA PRO A 68 1.48 -9.92 -9.13
C PRO A 68 1.54 -8.55 -8.40
N PHE A 69 1.41 -8.54 -7.08
CA PHE A 69 1.55 -7.38 -6.22
C PHE A 69 2.03 -7.80 -4.82
N LEU A 70 2.66 -6.88 -4.10
CA LEU A 70 3.08 -7.06 -2.72
C LEU A 70 2.83 -5.79 -1.92
N GLU A 71 2.53 -5.96 -0.63
CA GLU A 71 2.59 -4.83 0.31
C GLU A 71 4.05 -4.34 0.39
N LEU A 72 4.27 -3.03 0.42
CA LEU A 72 5.60 -2.41 0.31
C LEU A 72 6.62 -3.02 1.29
N ARG A 73 6.27 -3.22 2.56
CA ARG A 73 7.18 -3.83 3.53
C ARG A 73 7.56 -5.25 3.12
N ARG A 74 6.62 -6.03 2.59
CA ARG A 74 6.89 -7.39 2.07
C ARG A 74 7.76 -7.36 0.84
N PHE A 75 7.50 -6.44 -0.09
CA PHE A 75 8.33 -6.21 -1.26
C PHE A 75 9.79 -5.91 -0.85
N LEU A 76 10.01 -4.98 0.08
CA LEU A 76 11.36 -4.63 0.54
C LEU A 76 12.07 -5.80 1.21
N GLN A 77 11.39 -6.53 2.10
CA GLN A 77 11.95 -7.71 2.75
C GLN A 77 12.36 -8.78 1.74
N TYR A 78 11.51 -9.01 0.74
CA TYR A 78 11.77 -9.97 -0.31
C TYR A 78 12.94 -9.56 -1.19
N MET A 79 12.99 -8.31 -1.64
CA MET A 79 14.10 -7.81 -2.46
C MET A 79 15.41 -7.83 -1.68
N GLU A 80 15.44 -7.40 -0.42
CA GLU A 80 16.64 -7.44 0.43
C GLU A 80 17.16 -8.88 0.62
N SER A 81 16.25 -9.87 0.68
CA SER A 81 16.63 -11.28 0.78
C SER A 81 17.27 -11.84 -0.49
N ARG A 82 16.94 -11.27 -1.65
CA ARG A 82 17.45 -11.69 -2.98
C ARG A 82 18.67 -10.90 -3.41
N GLU A 83 18.69 -9.61 -3.10
CA GLU A 83 19.72 -8.65 -3.42
C GLU A 83 20.08 -7.87 -2.15
N PRO A 84 21.04 -8.36 -1.37
CA PRO A 84 21.50 -7.66 -0.16
C PRO A 84 21.97 -6.24 -0.51
N GLY A 85 21.45 -5.24 0.20
CA GLY A 85 21.70 -3.82 -0.05
C GLY A 85 20.65 -3.13 -0.93
N PHE A 86 19.65 -3.84 -1.44
CA PHE A 86 18.57 -3.26 -2.26
C PHE A 86 17.87 -2.09 -1.56
N THR A 87 17.64 -2.18 -0.25
CA THR A 87 16.98 -1.11 0.50
C THR A 87 17.76 0.22 0.45
N ALA A 88 19.08 0.18 0.23
CA ALA A 88 19.89 1.38 0.06
C ALA A 88 19.75 2.01 -1.34
N THR A 89 19.40 1.21 -2.36
CA THR A 89 19.31 1.65 -3.78
C THR A 89 17.92 2.11 -4.20
N ILE A 90 16.90 1.85 -3.36
CA ILE A 90 15.48 2.18 -3.62
C ILE A 90 15.19 3.67 -3.90
N LYS A 91 16.09 4.59 -3.52
CA LYS A 91 15.92 6.04 -3.72
C LYS A 91 15.73 6.44 -5.19
N ASN A 92 16.07 5.56 -6.13
CA ASN A 92 15.97 5.82 -7.56
C ASN A 92 14.84 5.03 -8.23
N LEU A 93 14.07 4.24 -7.48
CA LEU A 93 13.02 3.40 -8.05
C LEU A 93 11.72 4.20 -8.13
N LYS A 94 11.37 4.61 -9.35
CA LYS A 94 10.17 5.38 -9.63
C LYS A 94 8.97 4.46 -9.75
N THR A 95 7.85 4.92 -9.22
CA THR A 95 6.56 4.26 -9.34
C THR A 95 5.50 5.25 -9.80
N GLU A 96 4.48 4.74 -10.47
CA GLU A 96 3.28 5.52 -10.78
C GLU A 96 2.21 5.23 -9.72
N VAL A 97 1.58 6.27 -9.18
CA VAL A 97 0.36 6.13 -8.38
C VAL A 97 -0.78 5.74 -9.31
N VAL A 98 -1.37 4.56 -9.12
CA VAL A 98 -2.47 4.08 -9.96
C VAL A 98 -3.82 4.35 -9.31
N ALA A 99 -3.88 4.22 -7.98
CA ALA A 99 -5.09 4.52 -7.22
C ALA A 99 -4.75 4.94 -5.80
N VAL A 100 -5.61 5.78 -5.24
CA VAL A 100 -5.66 6.11 -3.82
C VAL A 100 -7.07 5.81 -3.35
N GLY A 101 -7.23 5.26 -2.15
CA GLY A 101 -8.55 5.02 -1.59
C GLY A 101 -8.49 4.53 -0.15
N GLU A 102 -9.63 4.07 0.35
CA GLU A 102 -9.77 3.48 1.67
C GLU A 102 -10.37 2.09 1.54
N ARG A 103 -9.79 1.12 2.23
CA ARG A 103 -10.38 -0.22 2.35
C ARG A 103 -10.97 -0.44 3.73
N LYS A 104 -12.04 -1.22 3.78
CA LYS A 104 -12.65 -1.63 5.05
C LYS A 104 -11.75 -2.69 5.70
N ALA A 105 -11.17 -2.37 6.86
CA ALA A 105 -10.59 -3.36 7.75
C ALA A 105 -11.42 -3.47 9.03
N PHE A 106 -11.47 -4.66 9.62
CA PHE A 106 -12.20 -4.91 10.86
C PHE A 106 -11.21 -5.30 11.95
N CYS A 107 -11.14 -4.48 12.99
CA CYS A 107 -10.43 -4.81 14.23
C CYS A 107 -11.47 -5.28 15.23
N ALA A 108 -11.66 -6.60 15.35
CA ALA A 108 -12.80 -7.21 16.04
C ALA A 108 -14.13 -6.69 15.47
N CYS A 109 -14.99 -6.08 16.29
CA CYS A 109 -16.29 -5.54 15.86
C CYS A 109 -16.23 -4.08 15.38
N VAL A 110 -15.04 -3.49 15.23
CA VAL A 110 -14.86 -2.09 14.86
C VAL A 110 -14.40 -1.99 13.41
N LEU A 111 -15.16 -1.24 12.59
CA LEU A 111 -14.71 -0.81 11.27
C LEU A 111 -13.57 0.19 11.44
N CYS A 112 -12.39 -0.19 10.99
CA CYS A 112 -11.19 0.63 10.93
C CYS A 112 -10.83 0.79 9.46
N PRO A 113 -11.26 1.88 8.80
CA PRO A 113 -10.81 2.18 7.44
C PRO A 113 -9.28 2.20 7.40
N ARG A 114 -8.71 1.66 6.33
CA ARG A 114 -7.27 1.70 6.07
C ARG A 114 -7.07 2.47 4.77
N PRO A 115 -6.52 3.69 4.80
CA PRO A 115 -6.13 4.36 3.58
C PRO A 115 -5.05 3.54 2.90
N TYR A 116 -5.11 3.49 1.57
CA TYR A 116 -4.14 2.78 0.77
C TYR A 116 -3.78 3.54 -0.49
N VAL A 117 -2.62 3.17 -1.03
CA VAL A 117 -2.13 3.59 -2.34
C VAL A 117 -1.75 2.33 -3.13
N LYS A 118 -2.26 2.23 -4.37
CA LYS A 118 -1.76 1.27 -5.38
C LYS A 118 -0.71 1.98 -6.20
N VAL A 119 0.48 1.40 -6.32
CA VAL A 119 1.53 1.91 -7.17
C VAL A 119 2.03 0.86 -8.15
N LEU A 120 2.34 1.27 -9.37
CA LEU A 120 2.91 0.42 -10.41
C LEU A 120 4.40 0.69 -10.53
N LEU A 121 5.21 -0.37 -10.46
CA LEU A 121 6.64 -0.28 -10.76
C LEU A 121 6.85 -0.01 -12.25
N ARG A 122 7.75 0.93 -12.55
CA ARG A 122 8.11 1.35 -13.93
C ARG A 122 9.57 1.04 -14.22
#